data_AF-A0AAV2AXU7-F1
#
_entry.id   AF-A0AAV2AXU7-F1
#
_cell.length_a   1.000
_cell.length_b   1.000
_cell.length_c   1.000
_cell.angle_alpha   90.00
_cell.angle_beta   90.00
_cell.angle_gamma   90.00
#
_symmetry.space_group_name_H-M   'P 1'
#
loop_
_entity.id
_entity.type
_entity.pdbx_description
1 polymer ?
#
loop_
_entity_poly.entity_id
_entity_poly.type
_entity_poly.pdbx_seq_one_letter_code
_entity_poly.pdbx_strand_id
1 'polypeptide(L)'
;MAVPAAASEFALTFSILKTCPVTKARTSVLTLPHAVVKTPVFMPVGTQGTLKGLLPEQLEELNCNMMLSNTYHLGMRPGQEIIEKAGGLHKFMNWKNGLLTDSGGFQMVSLVKLSKVTEEGVNFVSPYDEKEILLTPEKSIDIQNSIGADIMMQLDDVVSSTISGPRVKEAMHRTYRWLDRCIKQHAKPQSQNLFPIVQGGLDPELRRQCVAELLKRRVAGYAIGGLSGGEAKDDFWKMVHLSTDLLPRDKPRYLMGVG
;
A
#
# COMPACT_ATOMS: atom_id res chain seq x y z
N MET A 1 4.06 35.67 19.62
CA MET A 1 5.00 34.52 19.61
C MET A 1 4.25 33.36 18.98
N ALA A 2 4.67 32.90 17.80
CA ALA A 2 4.07 31.73 17.18
C ALA A 2 4.41 30.50 18.04
N VAL A 3 3.39 29.79 18.48
CA VAL A 3 3.55 28.48 19.11
C VAL A 3 4.24 27.58 18.06
N PRO A 4 5.37 26.92 18.36
CA PRO A 4 5.97 25.98 17.42
C PRO A 4 4.91 24.92 17.12
N ALA A 5 4.55 24.73 15.85
CA ALA A 5 3.71 23.62 15.45
C ALA A 5 4.41 22.34 15.95
N ALA A 6 3.72 21.57 16.80
CA ALA A 6 4.25 20.29 17.27
C ALA A 6 4.68 19.48 16.04
N ALA A 7 5.91 18.96 16.04
CA ALA A 7 6.40 18.15 14.94
C ALA A 7 5.42 16.98 14.72
N SER A 8 4.90 16.85 13.50
CA SER A 8 3.99 15.79 13.12
C SER A 8 4.63 14.42 13.41
N GLU A 9 3.89 13.51 14.05
CA GLU A 9 4.36 12.15 14.38
C GLU A 9 4.75 11.35 13.11
N PHE A 10 4.15 11.69 11.97
CA PHE A 10 4.41 11.07 10.67
C PHE A 10 4.79 12.13 9.64
N ALA A 11 5.54 11.72 8.61
CA ALA A 11 5.84 12.56 7.46
C ALA A 11 4.57 12.98 6.70
N LEU A 12 3.51 12.16 6.80
CA LEU A 12 2.17 12.44 6.29
C LEU A 12 1.32 13.17 7.32
N THR A 13 0.63 14.22 6.87
CA THR A 13 -0.50 14.80 7.62
C THR A 13 -1.79 14.66 6.82
N PHE A 14 -2.91 14.48 7.53
CA PHE A 14 -4.22 14.27 6.92
C PHE A 14 -5.25 15.18 7.57
N SER A 15 -5.82 16.09 6.79
CA SER A 15 -6.80 17.07 7.25
C SER A 15 -8.12 16.91 6.51
N ILE A 16 -9.20 16.60 7.25
CA ILE A 16 -10.53 16.48 6.68
C ILE A 16 -11.09 17.90 6.48
N LEU A 17 -11.39 18.26 5.22
CA LEU A 17 -11.98 19.56 4.90
C LEU A 17 -13.49 19.56 5.13
N LYS A 18 -14.16 18.49 4.68
CA LYS A 18 -15.62 18.36 4.83
C LYS A 18 -16.05 16.90 4.79
N THR A 19 -17.11 16.61 5.53
CA THR A 19 -17.82 15.34 5.52
C THR A 19 -19.25 15.55 5.03
N CYS A 20 -19.81 14.54 4.37
CA CYS A 20 -21.25 14.54 4.07
C CYS A 20 -22.02 14.20 5.36
N PRO A 21 -23.13 14.88 5.67
CA PRO A 21 -23.96 14.55 6.85
C PRO A 21 -24.78 13.27 6.66
N VAL A 22 -25.01 12.83 5.42
CA VAL A 22 -25.84 11.65 5.09
C VAL A 22 -25.01 10.41 4.80
N THR A 23 -23.90 10.57 4.08
CA THR A 23 -23.03 9.46 3.67
C THR A 23 -21.71 9.46 4.43
N LYS A 24 -20.87 8.44 4.21
CA LYS A 24 -19.51 8.38 4.78
C LYS A 24 -18.46 9.14 3.94
N ALA A 25 -18.88 9.89 2.93
CA ALA A 25 -17.97 10.61 2.05
C ALA A 25 -17.21 11.71 2.78
N ARG A 26 -15.93 11.88 2.41
CA ARG A 26 -15.04 12.91 2.93
C ARG A 26 -14.25 13.52 1.80
N THR A 27 -14.04 14.83 1.86
CA THR A 27 -12.97 15.50 1.13
C THR A 27 -11.92 15.95 2.12
N SER A 28 -10.66 15.67 1.82
CA SER A 28 -9.54 15.89 2.75
C SER A 28 -8.28 16.30 1.98
N VAL A 29 -7.32 16.87 2.67
CA VAL A 29 -5.98 17.16 2.16
C VAL A 29 -5.00 16.18 2.81
N LEU A 30 -4.23 15.50 1.97
CA LEU A 30 -3.14 14.61 2.33
C LEU A 30 -1.83 15.32 1.99
N THR A 31 -1.10 15.78 2.99
CA THR A 31 0.22 16.40 2.78
C THR A 31 1.28 15.34 2.97
N LEU A 32 2.00 15.05 1.89
CA LEU A 32 3.13 14.13 1.81
C LEU A 32 4.43 14.93 1.66
N PRO A 33 5.60 14.31 1.89
CA PRO A 33 6.89 14.95 1.66
C PRO A 33 7.05 15.61 0.28
N HIS A 34 6.54 14.99 -0.78
CA HIS A 34 6.68 15.52 -2.14
C HIS A 34 5.43 16.24 -2.67
N ALA A 35 4.24 16.07 -2.07
CA ALA A 35 3.01 16.62 -2.64
C ALA A 35 1.90 16.89 -1.63
N VAL A 36 1.05 17.86 -1.97
CA VAL A 36 -0.25 18.07 -1.32
C VAL A 36 -1.35 17.50 -2.20
N VAL A 37 -1.99 16.43 -1.75
CA VAL A 37 -2.97 15.66 -2.52
C VAL A 37 -4.38 15.89 -1.98
N LYS A 38 -5.29 16.36 -2.83
CA LYS A 38 -6.72 16.44 -2.50
C LYS A 38 -7.33 15.05 -2.61
N THR A 39 -8.10 14.64 -1.61
CA THR A 39 -8.81 13.35 -1.58
C THR A 39 -10.34 13.59 -1.68
N PRO A 40 -11.11 12.67 -2.30
CA PRO A 40 -10.69 11.38 -2.87
C PRO A 40 -9.77 11.54 -4.10
N VAL A 41 -8.80 10.64 -4.23
CA VAL A 41 -7.79 10.67 -5.31
C VAL A 41 -7.74 9.29 -5.98
N PHE A 42 -7.67 9.29 -7.30
CA PHE A 42 -7.34 8.11 -8.09
C PHE A 42 -5.84 8.12 -8.39
N MET A 43 -5.17 6.98 -8.28
CA MET A 43 -3.74 6.85 -8.52
C MET A 43 -3.49 6.03 -9.78
N PRO A 44 -3.01 6.64 -10.88
CA PRO A 44 -2.53 5.89 -12.04
C PRO A 44 -1.38 4.94 -11.66
N VAL A 45 -1.27 3.82 -12.37
CA VAL A 45 -0.27 2.77 -12.05
C VAL A 45 0.93 2.85 -13.00
N GLY A 46 2.07 3.26 -12.48
CA GLY A 46 3.36 3.24 -13.16
C GLY A 46 4.17 1.98 -12.84
N THR A 47 3.95 0.90 -13.59
CA THR A 47 4.50 -0.45 -13.32
C THR A 47 6.03 -0.53 -13.26
N GLN A 48 6.75 0.29 -14.04
CA GLN A 48 8.21 0.23 -14.22
C GLN A 48 8.85 1.61 -14.02
N GLY A 49 8.36 2.39 -13.05
CA GLY A 49 8.79 3.79 -12.88
C GLY A 49 8.33 4.71 -14.01
N THR A 50 7.33 4.29 -14.80
CA THR A 50 6.71 5.08 -15.86
C THR A 50 5.25 4.67 -16.02
N LEU A 51 4.38 5.66 -16.29
CA LEU A 51 3.02 5.39 -16.73
C LEU A 51 3.04 5.12 -18.24
N LYS A 52 2.60 3.93 -18.64
CA LYS A 52 2.65 3.53 -20.06
C LYS A 52 1.82 4.49 -20.91
N GLY A 53 2.48 5.14 -21.86
CA GLY A 53 1.84 6.01 -22.85
C GLY A 53 1.79 7.50 -22.49
N LEU A 54 2.31 7.92 -21.33
CA LEU A 54 2.35 9.33 -20.93
C LEU A 54 3.72 9.72 -20.35
N LEU A 55 4.17 10.92 -20.69
CA LEU A 55 5.33 11.56 -20.09
C LEU A 55 4.98 12.21 -18.74
N PRO A 56 5.94 12.38 -17.82
CA PRO A 56 5.72 13.08 -16.55
C PRO A 56 5.11 14.47 -16.72
N GLU A 57 5.51 15.22 -17.74
CA GLU A 57 5.00 16.56 -18.03
C GLU A 57 3.51 16.53 -18.39
N GLN A 58 3.07 15.51 -19.14
CA GLN A 58 1.66 15.33 -19.47
C GLN A 58 0.83 14.96 -18.22
N LEU A 59 1.43 14.26 -17.26
CA LEU A 59 0.77 13.97 -15.98
C LEU A 59 0.63 15.22 -15.11
N GLU A 60 1.63 16.11 -15.14
CA GLU A 60 1.55 17.42 -14.50
C GLU A 60 0.43 18.27 -15.13
N GLU A 61 0.32 18.32 -16.47
CA GLU A 61 -0.77 19.01 -17.19
C GLU A 61 -2.16 18.46 -16.82
N LEU A 62 -2.26 17.15 -16.59
CA LEU A 62 -3.49 16.49 -16.15
C LEU A 62 -3.79 16.66 -14.65
N ASN A 63 -2.95 17.40 -13.92
CA ASN A 63 -3.05 17.58 -12.46
C ASN A 63 -3.01 16.24 -11.70
N CYS A 64 -2.28 15.25 -12.21
CA CYS A 64 -2.00 14.01 -11.51
C CYS A 64 -1.02 14.28 -10.37
N ASN A 65 -1.53 14.31 -9.14
CA ASN A 65 -0.73 14.66 -7.96
C ASN A 65 -0.24 13.45 -7.15
N MET A 66 -0.60 12.23 -7.57
CA MET A 66 -0.19 11.01 -6.91
C MET A 66 -0.27 9.81 -7.86
N MET A 67 0.73 8.93 -7.79
CA MET A 67 0.72 7.69 -8.57
C MET A 67 1.16 6.49 -7.74
N LEU A 68 0.81 5.30 -8.22
CA LEU A 68 1.28 4.03 -7.68
C LEU A 68 2.45 3.52 -8.53
N SER A 69 3.51 3.03 -7.91
CA SER A 69 4.56 2.26 -8.59
C SER A 69 4.77 0.89 -7.94
N ASN A 70 5.24 -0.06 -8.75
CA ASN A 70 5.31 -1.46 -8.32
C ASN A 70 6.70 -1.81 -7.80
N THR A 71 6.79 -2.16 -6.51
CA THR A 71 8.06 -2.51 -5.84
C THR A 71 8.72 -3.74 -6.47
N TYR A 72 7.91 -4.74 -6.86
CA TYR A 72 8.43 -5.97 -7.44
C TYR A 72 9.25 -5.72 -8.71
N HIS A 73 8.68 -4.97 -9.64
CA HIS A 73 9.32 -4.73 -10.92
C HIS A 73 10.57 -3.89 -10.75
N LEU A 74 10.49 -2.81 -9.97
CA LEU A 74 11.59 -1.90 -9.70
C LEU A 74 12.75 -2.56 -8.95
N GLY A 75 12.45 -3.39 -7.95
CA GLY A 75 13.45 -4.13 -7.17
C GLY A 75 14.21 -5.17 -7.98
N MET A 76 13.62 -5.66 -9.09
CA MET A 76 14.26 -6.60 -10.02
C MET A 76 14.96 -5.88 -11.18
N ARG A 77 14.29 -4.89 -11.78
CA ARG A 77 14.76 -4.10 -12.93
C ARG A 77 14.23 -2.67 -12.79
N PRO A 78 15.08 -1.65 -12.65
CA PRO A 78 16.53 -1.69 -12.80
C PRO A 78 17.27 -2.37 -11.64
N GLY A 79 16.61 -2.58 -10.50
CA GLY A 79 17.23 -3.15 -9.30
C GLY A 79 17.48 -2.11 -8.23
N GLN A 80 17.47 -2.55 -6.97
CA GLN A 80 17.58 -1.70 -5.79
C GLN A 80 18.81 -0.78 -5.82
N GLU A 81 19.99 -1.32 -6.13
CA GLU A 81 21.26 -0.57 -6.16
C GLU A 81 21.24 0.59 -7.17
N ILE A 82 20.62 0.38 -8.34
CA ILE A 82 20.51 1.43 -9.36
C ILE A 82 19.57 2.54 -8.91
N ILE A 83 18.46 2.19 -8.26
CA ILE A 83 17.51 3.16 -7.70
C ILE A 83 18.18 4.01 -6.60
N GLU A 84 18.98 3.38 -5.74
CA GLU A 84 19.75 4.09 -4.71
C GLU A 84 20.78 5.04 -5.32
N LYS A 85 21.54 4.59 -6.33
CA LYS A 85 22.51 5.41 -7.07
C LYS A 85 21.85 6.60 -7.78
N ALA A 86 20.63 6.44 -8.27
CA ALA A 86 19.83 7.52 -8.85
C ALA A 86 19.28 8.50 -7.78
N GLY A 87 19.35 8.14 -6.49
CA GLY A 87 18.86 8.93 -5.38
C GLY A 87 17.36 8.79 -5.12
N GLY A 88 16.79 7.61 -5.43
CA GLY A 88 15.37 7.28 -5.25
C GLY A 88 14.57 7.33 -6.55
N LEU A 89 13.38 6.73 -6.53
CA LEU A 89 12.54 6.58 -7.72
C LEU A 89 12.07 7.93 -8.27
N HIS A 90 11.71 8.88 -7.40
CA HIS A 90 11.30 10.23 -7.81
C HIS A 90 12.32 10.86 -8.77
N LYS A 91 13.62 10.80 -8.44
CA LYS A 91 14.68 11.32 -9.31
C LYS A 91 14.86 10.47 -10.56
N PHE A 92 14.83 9.15 -10.41
CA PHE A 92 14.97 8.22 -11.53
C PHE A 92 13.93 8.45 -12.63
N MET A 93 12.69 8.77 -12.25
CA MET A 93 11.57 8.96 -13.17
C MET A 93 11.23 10.42 -13.45
N ASN A 94 11.98 11.37 -12.89
CA ASN A 94 11.67 12.81 -12.92
C ASN A 94 10.24 13.14 -12.45
N TRP A 95 9.79 12.51 -11.35
CA TRP A 95 8.45 12.70 -10.78
C TRP A 95 8.51 13.47 -9.46
N LYS A 96 7.87 14.63 -9.44
CA LYS A 96 7.92 15.57 -8.31
C LYS A 96 6.72 15.47 -7.37
N ASN A 97 5.70 14.71 -7.75
CA ASN A 97 4.45 14.60 -6.99
C ASN A 97 4.43 13.33 -6.12
N GLY A 98 3.29 13.07 -5.46
CA GLY A 98 3.16 11.98 -4.51
C GLY A 98 3.37 10.61 -5.14
N LEU A 99 3.98 9.70 -4.40
CA LEU A 99 4.24 8.34 -4.83
C LEU A 99 3.82 7.34 -3.74
N LEU A 100 3.10 6.31 -4.16
CA LEU A 100 2.81 5.12 -3.36
C LEU A 100 3.48 3.91 -3.98
N THR A 101 4.16 3.11 -3.17
CA THR A 101 4.64 1.79 -3.59
C THR A 101 3.84 0.68 -2.94
N ASP A 102 3.43 -0.30 -3.73
CA ASP A 102 2.90 -1.54 -3.19
C ASP A 102 4.02 -2.41 -2.58
N SER A 103 3.69 -3.55 -1.96
CA SER A 103 4.69 -4.42 -1.34
C SER A 103 5.37 -5.38 -2.31
N GLY A 104 4.81 -5.55 -3.52
CA GLY A 104 5.20 -6.56 -4.51
C GLY A 104 4.61 -7.95 -4.28
N GLY A 105 3.95 -8.19 -3.13
CA GLY A 105 3.41 -9.51 -2.78
C GLY A 105 2.30 -9.97 -3.72
N PHE A 106 1.33 -9.10 -4.05
CA PHE A 106 0.17 -9.46 -4.87
C PHE A 106 0.54 -9.91 -6.28
N GLN A 107 1.48 -9.22 -6.92
CA GLN A 107 1.96 -9.53 -8.27
C GLN A 107 2.66 -10.89 -8.27
N MET A 108 3.37 -11.24 -7.20
CA MET A 108 4.03 -12.54 -7.08
C MET A 108 3.01 -13.69 -7.01
N VAL A 109 1.92 -13.53 -6.26
CA VAL A 109 0.88 -14.58 -6.14
C VAL A 109 0.00 -14.68 -7.39
N SER A 110 -0.20 -13.57 -8.11
CA SER A 110 -1.06 -13.55 -9.31
C SER A 110 -0.33 -13.96 -10.60
N LEU A 111 0.97 -13.68 -10.71
CA LEU A 111 1.74 -13.93 -11.94
C LEU A 111 2.43 -15.31 -11.95
N VAL A 112 2.65 -15.94 -10.80
CA VAL A 112 3.49 -17.13 -10.71
C VAL A 112 2.70 -18.32 -10.17
N LYS A 113 2.36 -19.27 -11.05
CA LYS A 113 1.73 -20.57 -10.68
C LYS A 113 2.51 -21.37 -9.62
N LEU A 114 3.78 -21.00 -9.38
CA LEU A 114 4.72 -21.64 -8.46
C LEU A 114 4.98 -20.82 -7.18
N SER A 115 4.07 -19.92 -6.78
CA SER A 115 4.24 -19.18 -5.53
C SER A 115 3.90 -20.03 -4.29
N LYS A 116 4.78 -20.09 -3.30
CA LYS A 116 4.54 -20.73 -1.99
C LYS A 116 4.70 -19.71 -0.87
N VAL A 117 3.63 -19.50 -0.11
CA VAL A 117 3.63 -18.58 1.03
C VAL A 117 3.93 -19.34 2.32
N THR A 118 5.01 -19.00 3.03
CA THR A 118 5.35 -19.52 4.35
C THR A 118 5.35 -18.38 5.39
N GLU A 119 5.59 -18.66 6.67
CA GLU A 119 5.71 -17.59 7.68
C GLU A 119 6.93 -16.67 7.40
N GLU A 120 7.96 -17.20 6.75
CA GLU A 120 9.18 -16.46 6.40
C GLU A 120 8.89 -15.36 5.36
N GLY A 121 8.12 -15.69 4.33
CA GLY A 121 7.80 -14.81 3.21
C GLY A 121 7.08 -15.54 2.07
N VAL A 122 7.11 -14.92 0.90
CA VAL A 122 6.59 -15.47 -0.36
C VAL A 122 7.75 -15.97 -1.21
N ASN A 123 7.81 -17.27 -1.43
CA ASN A 123 8.71 -17.87 -2.42
C ASN A 123 8.03 -17.87 -3.78
N PHE A 124 8.74 -17.46 -4.82
CA PHE A 124 8.26 -17.51 -6.20
C PHE A 124 9.43 -17.66 -7.17
N VAL A 125 9.11 -18.08 -8.38
CA VAL A 125 10.06 -18.17 -9.49
C VAL A 125 9.95 -16.90 -10.33
N SER A 126 11.08 -16.22 -10.53
CA SER A 126 11.16 -15.05 -11.41
C SER A 126 10.75 -15.42 -12.85
N PRO A 127 9.81 -14.69 -13.48
CA PRO A 127 9.42 -14.95 -14.86
C PRO A 127 10.50 -14.51 -15.87
N TYR A 128 11.58 -13.85 -15.41
CA TYR A 128 12.62 -13.31 -16.29
C TYR A 128 13.83 -14.23 -16.42
N ASP A 129 14.21 -14.92 -15.35
CA ASP A 129 15.44 -15.72 -15.25
C ASP A 129 15.25 -17.04 -14.50
N GLU A 130 14.00 -17.42 -14.20
CA GLU A 130 13.62 -18.69 -13.56
C GLU A 130 14.27 -18.96 -12.20
N LYS A 131 14.84 -17.92 -11.56
CA LYS A 131 15.40 -18.05 -10.22
C LYS A 131 14.32 -18.04 -9.16
N GLU A 132 14.49 -18.89 -8.15
CA GLU A 132 13.70 -18.81 -6.93
C GLU A 132 14.10 -17.56 -6.13
N ILE A 133 13.09 -16.79 -5.76
CA ILE A 133 13.22 -15.58 -4.98
C ILE A 133 12.29 -15.69 -3.79
N LEU A 134 12.86 -15.49 -2.61
CA LEU A 134 12.11 -15.26 -1.38
C LEU A 134 11.92 -13.75 -1.18
N LEU A 135 10.67 -13.31 -1.12
CA LEU A 135 10.29 -11.98 -0.64
C LEU A 135 9.79 -12.07 0.80
N THR A 136 10.60 -11.60 1.73
CA THR A 136 10.21 -11.43 3.14
C THR A 136 9.66 -10.02 3.40
N PRO A 137 8.94 -9.80 4.51
CA PRO A 137 8.59 -8.46 4.99
C PRO A 137 9.79 -7.50 5.02
N GLU A 138 10.94 -7.95 5.54
CA GLU A 138 12.14 -7.12 5.64
C GLU A 138 12.64 -6.72 4.25
N LYS A 139 12.75 -7.67 3.32
CA LYS A 139 13.21 -7.40 1.96
C LYS A 139 12.26 -6.47 1.19
N SER A 140 10.94 -6.64 1.38
CA SER A 140 9.94 -5.74 0.78
C SER A 140 10.11 -4.31 1.29
N ILE A 141 10.33 -4.13 2.60
CA ILE A 141 10.54 -2.81 3.19
C ILE A 141 11.90 -2.22 2.80
N ASP A 142 12.96 -3.02 2.69
CA ASP A 142 14.27 -2.55 2.21
C ASP A 142 14.19 -2.00 0.80
N ILE A 143 13.53 -2.70 -0.12
CA ILE A 143 13.34 -2.21 -1.49
C ILE A 143 12.52 -0.90 -1.46
N GLN A 144 11.46 -0.82 -0.65
CA GLN A 144 10.64 0.40 -0.54
C GLN A 144 11.39 1.56 0.13
N ASN A 145 12.29 1.29 1.08
CA ASN A 145 13.21 2.28 1.66
C ASN A 145 14.14 2.87 0.59
N SER A 146 14.62 2.05 -0.34
CA SER A 146 15.49 2.46 -1.45
C SER A 146 14.71 3.22 -2.53
N ILE A 147 13.49 2.78 -2.86
CA ILE A 147 12.59 3.48 -3.77
C ILE A 147 12.28 4.90 -3.26
N GLY A 148 12.05 5.06 -1.95
CA GLY A 148 11.85 6.37 -1.35
C GLY A 148 10.48 7.00 -1.66
N ALA A 149 9.44 6.17 -1.87
CA ALA A 149 8.07 6.65 -2.05
C ALA A 149 7.48 7.24 -0.76
N ASP A 150 6.58 8.23 -0.88
CA ASP A 150 5.94 8.89 0.26
C ASP A 150 5.09 7.93 1.10
N ILE A 151 4.45 6.94 0.45
CA ILE A 151 3.68 5.88 1.09
C ILE A 151 4.21 4.53 0.63
N MET A 152 4.44 3.63 1.58
CA MET A 152 4.83 2.25 1.35
C MET A 152 3.77 1.30 1.92
N MET A 153 3.49 0.21 1.23
CA MET A 153 2.54 -0.80 1.68
C MET A 153 3.26 -1.93 2.42
N GLN A 154 2.64 -2.46 3.48
CA GLN A 154 3.14 -3.67 4.13
C GLN A 154 3.14 -4.86 3.15
N LEU A 155 4.06 -5.81 3.34
CA LEU A 155 3.86 -7.14 2.78
C LEU A 155 2.76 -7.88 3.56
N ASP A 156 1.78 -8.42 2.85
CA ASP A 156 0.65 -9.16 3.40
C ASP A 156 0.47 -10.52 2.72
N ASP A 157 -0.23 -11.42 3.41
CA ASP A 157 -0.54 -12.74 2.87
C ASP A 157 -1.91 -12.69 2.19
N VAL A 158 -1.88 -12.45 0.87
CA VAL A 158 -3.09 -12.27 0.07
C VAL A 158 -3.68 -13.62 -0.33
N VAL A 159 -4.98 -13.76 -0.09
CA VAL A 159 -5.79 -14.88 -0.56
C VAL A 159 -6.88 -14.37 -1.50
N SER A 160 -7.27 -15.20 -2.48
CA SER A 160 -8.40 -14.89 -3.35
C SER A 160 -9.67 -14.66 -2.51
N SER A 161 -10.47 -13.65 -2.87
CA SER A 161 -11.76 -13.38 -2.24
C SER A 161 -12.77 -14.52 -2.42
N THR A 162 -12.56 -15.37 -3.44
CA THR A 162 -13.39 -16.55 -3.71
C THR A 162 -13.07 -17.76 -2.84
N ILE A 163 -11.95 -17.73 -2.09
CA ILE A 163 -11.57 -18.81 -1.17
C ILE A 163 -12.19 -18.54 0.19
N SER A 164 -12.76 -19.58 0.79
CA SER A 164 -13.28 -19.58 2.17
C SER A 164 -12.56 -20.59 3.05
N GLY A 165 -12.67 -20.44 4.37
CA GLY A 165 -12.20 -21.43 5.35
C GLY A 165 -10.85 -21.11 6.00
N PRO A 166 -10.17 -22.12 6.58
CA PRO A 166 -9.01 -21.93 7.46
C PRO A 166 -7.87 -21.11 6.84
N ARG A 167 -7.68 -21.21 5.52
CA ARG A 167 -6.63 -20.49 4.80
C ARG A 167 -6.77 -18.96 4.89
N VAL A 168 -8.00 -18.44 4.90
CA VAL A 168 -8.27 -16.99 5.02
C VAL A 168 -7.90 -16.49 6.41
N LYS A 169 -8.24 -17.26 7.44
CA LYS A 169 -7.88 -16.97 8.83
C LYS A 169 -6.37 -17.01 9.03
N GLU A 170 -5.70 -18.02 8.45
CA GLU A 170 -4.25 -18.13 8.48
C GLU A 170 -3.57 -16.92 7.81
N ALA A 171 -4.04 -16.51 6.61
CA ALA A 171 -3.51 -15.36 5.89
C ALA A 171 -3.66 -14.06 6.69
N MET A 172 -4.83 -13.86 7.28
CA MET A 172 -5.12 -12.70 8.12
C MET A 172 -4.23 -12.69 9.38
N HIS A 173 -4.02 -13.84 10.01
CA HIS A 173 -3.09 -13.98 11.14
C HIS A 173 -1.64 -13.69 10.77
N ARG A 174 -1.19 -14.21 9.62
CA ARG A 174 0.15 -13.95 9.10
C ARG A 174 0.34 -12.48 8.74
N THR A 175 -0.68 -11.86 8.15
CA THR A 175 -0.67 -10.45 7.73
C THR A 175 -0.32 -9.49 8.88
N TYR A 176 -0.95 -9.62 10.05
CA TYR A 176 -0.60 -8.72 11.16
C TYR A 176 0.72 -9.10 11.86
N ARG A 177 1.18 -10.35 11.78
CA ARG A 177 2.55 -10.70 12.23
C ARG A 177 3.61 -10.10 11.30
N TRP A 178 3.36 -10.11 9.99
CA TRP A 178 4.20 -9.49 8.99
C TRP A 178 4.20 -7.96 9.09
N LEU A 179 3.10 -7.33 9.54
CA LEU A 179 3.09 -5.91 9.86
C LEU A 179 4.17 -5.56 10.90
N ASP A 180 4.28 -6.33 12.00
CA ASP A 180 5.26 -6.04 13.05
C ASP A 180 6.69 -6.13 12.51
N ARG A 181 6.96 -7.07 11.61
CA ARG A 181 8.24 -7.18 10.88
C ARG A 181 8.47 -6.00 9.96
N CYS A 182 7.44 -5.56 9.22
CA CYS A 182 7.53 -4.39 8.34
C CYS A 182 7.83 -3.11 9.13
N ILE A 183 7.14 -2.89 10.25
CA ILE A 183 7.36 -1.73 11.14
C ILE A 183 8.79 -1.73 11.66
N LYS A 184 9.30 -2.89 12.08
CA LYS A 184 10.68 -3.01 12.59
C LYS A 184 11.72 -2.67 11.52
N GLN A 185 11.48 -3.02 10.26
CA GLN A 185 12.40 -2.76 9.15
C GLN A 185 12.27 -1.34 8.58
N HIS A 186 11.19 -0.61 8.87
CA HIS A 186 10.98 0.72 8.32
C HIS A 186 12.02 1.71 8.85
N ALA A 187 12.96 2.11 8.00
CA ALA A 187 14.14 2.88 8.38
C ALA A 187 13.99 4.39 8.19
N LYS A 188 12.93 4.84 7.48
CA LYS A 188 12.76 6.24 7.06
C LYS A 188 11.40 6.85 7.43
N PRO A 189 10.93 6.74 8.69
CA PRO A 189 9.61 7.24 9.11
C PRO A 189 9.41 8.76 8.93
N GLN A 190 10.51 9.52 8.88
CA GLN A 190 10.52 10.96 8.63
C GLN A 190 10.21 11.37 7.18
N SER A 191 10.30 10.43 6.23
CA SER A 191 10.09 10.71 4.81
C SER A 191 9.19 9.70 4.10
N GLN A 192 8.80 8.60 4.75
CA GLN A 192 7.91 7.60 4.16
C GLN A 192 6.94 7.05 5.20
N ASN A 193 5.75 6.67 4.75
CA ASN A 193 4.64 6.30 5.61
C ASN A 193 4.19 4.87 5.32
N LEU A 194 4.28 3.97 6.30
CA LEU A 194 3.87 2.57 6.16
C LEU A 194 2.35 2.41 6.38
N PHE A 195 1.67 1.81 5.40
CA PHE A 195 0.24 1.51 5.47
C PHE A 195 0.01 0.01 5.63
N PRO A 196 -0.57 -0.43 6.76
CA PRO A 196 -1.10 -1.77 6.88
C PRO A 196 -2.34 -2.00 6.02
N ILE A 197 -2.59 -3.26 5.69
CA ILE A 197 -3.65 -3.72 4.79
C ILE A 197 -4.61 -4.61 5.59
N VAL A 198 -5.88 -4.21 5.62
CA VAL A 198 -6.96 -5.00 6.20
C VAL A 198 -7.23 -6.21 5.30
N GLN A 199 -7.02 -7.40 5.84
CA GLN A 199 -7.33 -8.69 5.24
C GLN A 199 -8.52 -9.37 5.94
N GLY A 200 -8.85 -10.60 5.53
CA GLY A 200 -9.98 -11.38 6.07
C GLY A 200 -10.99 -11.86 5.03
N GLY A 201 -10.72 -11.64 3.74
CA GLY A 201 -11.59 -12.11 2.64
C GLY A 201 -13.01 -11.53 2.74
N LEU A 202 -14.01 -12.38 2.55
CA LEU A 202 -15.44 -12.05 2.67
C LEU A 202 -16.04 -12.40 4.04
N ASP A 203 -15.19 -12.71 5.04
CA ASP A 203 -15.63 -13.02 6.40
C ASP A 203 -15.65 -11.74 7.28
N PRO A 204 -16.84 -11.28 7.72
CA PRO A 204 -16.95 -10.08 8.56
C PRO A 204 -16.19 -10.16 9.87
N GLU A 205 -16.10 -11.35 10.48
CA GLU A 205 -15.46 -11.53 11.77
C GLU A 205 -13.95 -11.50 11.64
N LEU A 206 -13.40 -12.14 10.61
CA LEU A 206 -11.97 -12.05 10.32
C LEU A 206 -11.55 -10.63 9.96
N ARG A 207 -12.39 -9.85 9.25
CA ARG A 207 -12.13 -8.43 9.02
C ARG A 207 -12.16 -7.60 10.29
N ARG A 208 -13.13 -7.83 11.18
CA ARG A 208 -13.18 -7.18 12.50
C ARG A 208 -11.92 -7.46 13.32
N GLN A 209 -11.54 -8.74 13.39
CA GLN A 209 -10.32 -9.17 14.07
C GLN A 209 -9.08 -8.51 13.46
N CYS A 210 -8.96 -8.50 12.13
CA CYS A 210 -7.83 -7.89 11.44
C CYS A 210 -7.73 -6.40 11.80
N VAL A 211 -8.82 -5.63 11.63
CA VAL A 211 -8.81 -4.20 11.98
C VAL A 211 -8.42 -3.98 13.44
N ALA A 212 -9.00 -4.74 14.38
CA ALA A 212 -8.65 -4.63 15.79
C ALA A 212 -7.16 -4.88 16.07
N GLU A 213 -6.54 -5.85 15.40
CA GLU A 213 -5.10 -6.11 15.52
C GLU A 213 -4.23 -5.00 14.91
N LEU A 214 -4.59 -4.51 13.71
CA LEU A 214 -3.84 -3.44 13.04
C LEU A 214 -3.92 -2.13 13.83
N LEU A 215 -5.04 -1.85 14.50
CA LEU A 215 -5.22 -0.64 15.31
C LEU A 215 -4.38 -0.59 16.59
N LYS A 216 -3.80 -1.71 17.02
CA LYS A 216 -2.82 -1.73 18.13
C LYS A 216 -1.48 -1.11 17.73
N ARG A 217 -1.24 -0.90 16.43
CA ARG A 217 0.01 -0.33 15.89
C ARG A 217 -0.24 1.12 15.47
N ARG A 218 0.77 1.97 15.67
CA ARG A 218 0.73 3.39 15.27
C ARG A 218 1.21 3.54 13.84
N VAL A 219 0.30 3.93 12.94
CA VAL A 219 0.56 4.07 11.50
C VAL A 219 -0.16 5.31 10.93
N ALA A 220 0.32 5.80 9.80
CA ALA A 220 -0.19 7.04 9.19
C ALA A 220 -1.51 6.85 8.42
N GLY A 221 -1.86 5.63 8.03
CA GLY A 221 -3.08 5.31 7.29
C GLY A 221 -3.31 3.81 7.14
N TYR A 222 -4.42 3.44 6.50
CA TYR A 222 -4.82 2.04 6.34
C TYR A 222 -5.31 1.78 4.92
N ALA A 223 -5.03 0.57 4.44
CA ALA A 223 -5.59 0.07 3.21
C ALA A 223 -6.60 -1.05 3.45
N ILE A 224 -7.50 -1.25 2.48
CA ILE A 224 -8.47 -2.33 2.44
C ILE A 224 -8.07 -3.23 1.26
N GLY A 225 -7.60 -4.44 1.57
CA GLY A 225 -7.13 -5.42 0.60
C GLY A 225 -8.01 -6.67 0.55
N GLY A 226 -7.61 -7.60 -0.32
CA GLY A 226 -8.29 -8.88 -0.51
C GLY A 226 -9.71 -8.77 -1.07
N LEU A 227 -9.97 -7.70 -1.85
CA LEU A 227 -11.23 -7.44 -2.55
C LEU A 227 -10.96 -7.17 -4.04
N SER A 228 -12.01 -7.12 -4.84
CA SER A 228 -11.99 -7.03 -6.31
C SER A 228 -11.27 -8.22 -6.97
N GLY A 229 -11.37 -9.40 -6.36
CA GLY A 229 -10.73 -10.65 -6.80
C GLY A 229 -11.68 -11.64 -7.49
N GLY A 230 -12.91 -11.22 -7.80
CA GLY A 230 -13.94 -12.03 -8.47
C GLY A 230 -15.20 -12.28 -7.64
N GLU A 231 -15.29 -11.71 -6.44
CA GLU A 231 -16.50 -11.77 -5.62
C GLU A 231 -17.67 -10.98 -6.20
N ALA A 232 -18.88 -11.31 -5.73
CA ALA A 232 -20.08 -10.54 -6.04
C ALA A 232 -20.00 -9.12 -5.45
N LYS A 233 -20.55 -8.14 -6.18
CA LYS A 233 -20.54 -6.73 -5.75
C LYS A 233 -21.24 -6.49 -4.40
N ASP A 234 -22.29 -7.25 -4.11
CA ASP A 234 -23.01 -7.15 -2.84
C ASP A 234 -22.16 -7.57 -1.65
N ASP A 235 -21.26 -8.55 -1.83
CA ASP A 235 -20.34 -8.97 -0.78
C ASP A 235 -19.16 -7.99 -0.66
N PHE A 236 -18.66 -7.51 -1.80
CA PHE A 236 -17.64 -6.46 -1.87
C PHE A 236 -18.07 -5.23 -1.05
N TRP A 237 -19.26 -4.65 -1.30
CA TRP A 237 -19.66 -3.39 -0.67
C TRP A 237 -19.87 -3.54 0.83
N LYS A 238 -20.37 -4.70 1.29
CA LYS A 238 -20.50 -5.01 2.73
C LYS A 238 -19.13 -5.03 3.41
N MET A 239 -18.12 -5.62 2.79
CA MET A 239 -16.76 -5.69 3.35
C MET A 239 -16.07 -4.34 3.38
N VAL A 240 -16.25 -3.51 2.35
CA VAL A 240 -15.78 -2.12 2.36
C VAL A 240 -16.49 -1.33 3.45
N HIS A 241 -17.82 -1.40 3.52
CA HIS A 241 -18.61 -0.70 4.53
C HIS A 241 -18.15 -1.04 5.95
N LEU A 242 -18.04 -2.33 6.27
CA LEU A 242 -17.55 -2.83 7.54
C LEU A 242 -16.15 -2.30 7.86
N SER A 243 -15.21 -2.44 6.94
CA SER A 243 -13.83 -1.98 7.15
C SER A 243 -13.79 -0.47 7.41
N THR A 244 -14.58 0.31 6.67
CA THR A 244 -14.67 1.77 6.85
C THR A 244 -15.36 2.21 8.14
N ASP A 245 -16.19 1.38 8.78
CA ASP A 245 -16.75 1.71 10.10
C ASP A 245 -15.74 1.54 11.22
N LEU A 246 -14.87 0.55 11.09
CA LEU A 246 -13.92 0.18 12.13
C LEU A 246 -12.63 1.01 12.06
N LEU A 247 -12.23 1.43 10.85
CA LEU A 247 -11.01 2.21 10.67
C LEU A 247 -11.15 3.64 11.21
N PRO A 248 -10.08 4.27 11.72
CA PRO A 248 -10.11 5.64 12.21
C PRO A 248 -10.59 6.62 11.13
N ARG A 249 -11.39 7.61 11.55
CA ARG A 249 -11.97 8.61 10.63
C ARG A 249 -10.99 9.72 10.29
N ASP A 250 -9.99 9.95 11.12
CA ASP A 250 -8.93 10.96 11.04
C ASP A 250 -7.72 10.49 10.23
N LYS A 251 -7.78 9.30 9.61
CA LYS A 251 -6.73 8.75 8.76
C LYS A 251 -7.21 8.50 7.33
N PRO A 252 -6.30 8.49 6.34
CA PRO A 252 -6.62 8.09 4.98
C PRO A 252 -6.97 6.60 4.92
N ARG A 253 -7.85 6.26 3.98
CA ARG A 253 -8.36 4.92 3.74
C ARG A 253 -8.17 4.59 2.26
N TYR A 254 -7.27 3.68 1.96
CA TYR A 254 -6.92 3.30 0.59
C TYR A 254 -7.62 1.99 0.21
N LEU A 255 -8.60 2.04 -0.69
CA LEU A 255 -9.23 0.85 -1.26
C LEU A 255 -8.39 0.36 -2.45
N MET A 256 -7.74 -0.78 -2.30
CA MET A 256 -6.77 -1.28 -3.29
C MET A 256 -7.48 -1.98 -4.45
N GLY A 257 -6.98 -1.76 -5.68
CA GLY A 257 -7.39 -2.54 -6.86
C GLY A 257 -8.80 -2.26 -7.40
N VAL A 258 -9.36 -1.09 -7.10
CA VAL A 258 -10.69 -0.67 -7.58
C VAL A 258 -10.54 0.57 -8.45
N GLY A 259 -11.00 0.46 -9.70
CA GLY A 259 -10.93 1.50 -10.72
C GLY A 259 -11.62 1.05 -12.00
#